data_AF-A0A7J9N4K0-F1
#
_entry.id   AF-A0A7J9N4K0-F1
#
_cell.length_a   1.000
_cell.length_b   1.000
_cell.length_c   1.000
_cell.angle_alpha   90.00
_cell.angle_beta   90.00
_cell.angle_gamma   90.00
#
_symmetry.space_group_name_H-M   'P 1'
#
loop_
_entity.id
_entity.type
_entity.pdbx_description
1 polymer ?
#
loop_
_entity_poly.entity_id
_entity_poly.type
_entity_poly.pdbx_seq_one_letter_code
_entity_poly.pdbx_strand_id
1 'polypeptide(L)'
;MCTKRSNFTGHLPPITNAPTLEKLLLWGNKLTGNVPNSISNASMLQILDLARSATDHEWTFLSSLANCRHLRKIAVSGNPLSGVLPTYIGNLSKSLQYFYASNCELQGIIPMEIVLIVLTIMYRRCQRRSTTLPIKDDLLSLKTLRRISQAKLSGAANGFEESNMLGSGSFGYVYKGRLSDGMEVSIKVFNLQTEGAFRSFDIEWDAMHNIVHRNIVKVITCCSSVDFKALVLDYTFNGNLEQWLHSKNCF
;
A
#
# COMPACT_ATOMS: atom_id res chain seq x y z
N MET A 1 0.41 -24.62 7.64
CA MET A 1 1.24 -25.54 6.82
C MET A 1 2.10 -24.68 5.90
N CYS A 2 3.42 -24.77 6.04
CA CYS A 2 4.38 -24.00 5.25
C CYS A 2 5.33 -24.98 4.58
N THR A 3 5.23 -25.14 3.26
CA THR A 3 6.20 -25.91 2.48
C THR A 3 6.80 -24.97 1.45
N LYS A 4 7.92 -24.34 1.81
CA LYS A 4 8.62 -23.44 0.89
C LYS A 4 9.52 -24.28 -0.01
N ARG A 5 9.32 -24.17 -1.33
CA ARG A 5 10.31 -24.49 -2.37
C ARG A 5 10.93 -25.90 -2.22
N SER A 6 10.09 -26.91 -2.04
CA SER A 6 10.55 -28.30 -1.81
C SER A 6 10.32 -29.21 -3.02
N ASN A 7 10.14 -28.62 -4.22
CA ASN A 7 9.88 -29.34 -5.46
C ASN A 7 8.65 -30.28 -5.36
N PHE A 8 7.70 -29.97 -4.46
CA PHE A 8 6.46 -30.74 -4.31
C PHE A 8 5.70 -30.73 -5.64
N THR A 9 5.43 -31.92 -6.15
CA THR A 9 4.70 -32.17 -7.40
C THR A 9 3.36 -32.82 -7.12
N GLY A 10 2.37 -32.57 -7.98
CA GLY A 10 1.05 -33.20 -7.92
C GLY A 10 -0.06 -32.28 -7.40
N HIS A 11 -1.25 -32.85 -7.21
CA HIS A 11 -2.44 -32.09 -6.81
C HIS A 11 -2.42 -31.71 -5.34
N LEU A 12 -2.99 -30.55 -5.02
CA LEU A 12 -3.26 -30.16 -3.64
C LEU A 12 -4.37 -31.09 -3.09
N PRO A 13 -4.09 -31.94 -2.08
CA PRO A 13 -5.10 -32.85 -1.55
C PRO A 13 -6.28 -32.09 -0.94
N PRO A 14 -7.48 -32.70 -0.90
CA PRO A 14 -8.63 -32.11 -0.23
C PRO A 14 -8.33 -31.78 1.23
N ILE A 15 -8.66 -30.56 1.64
CA ILE A 15 -8.49 -30.09 3.02
C ILE A 15 -9.72 -30.54 3.81
N THR A 16 -9.69 -31.77 4.33
CA THR A 16 -10.87 -32.38 4.98
C THR A 16 -10.97 -32.11 6.47
N ASN A 17 -9.85 -31.93 7.19
CA ASN A 17 -9.86 -31.78 8.65
C ASN A 17 -8.75 -30.85 9.15
N ALA A 18 -8.82 -29.57 8.76
CA ALA A 18 -7.84 -28.55 9.18
C ALA A 18 -8.50 -27.22 9.60
N PRO A 19 -9.48 -27.24 10.54
CA PRO A 19 -10.22 -26.03 10.92
C PRO A 19 -9.32 -24.95 11.55
N THR A 20 -8.21 -25.36 12.19
CA THR A 20 -7.24 -24.48 12.84
C THR A 20 -6.17 -23.93 11.90
N LEU A 21 -6.19 -24.29 10.61
CA LEU A 21 -5.16 -23.89 9.66
C LEU A 21 -5.26 -22.38 9.36
N GLU A 22 -4.29 -21.61 9.88
CA GLU A 22 -4.25 -20.16 9.65
C GLU A 22 -3.50 -19.73 8.40
N LYS A 23 -2.46 -20.49 8.01
CA LYS A 23 -1.56 -20.11 6.92
C LYS A 23 -1.28 -21.33 6.06
N LEU A 24 -1.56 -21.22 4.77
CA LEU A 24 -1.22 -22.19 3.75
C LEU A 24 -0.24 -21.53 2.77
N LEU A 25 1.05 -21.79 2.98
CA LEU A 25 2.13 -21.22 2.18
C LEU A 25 2.77 -22.32 1.34
N LEU A 26 2.42 -22.35 0.05
CA LEU A 26 2.87 -23.36 -0.91
C LEU A 26 3.67 -22.77 -2.08
N TRP A 27 4.08 -21.50 -1.95
CA TRP A 27 4.75 -20.77 -3.02
C TRP A 27 6.02 -21.46 -3.52
N GLY A 28 6.25 -21.41 -4.83
CA GLY A 28 7.44 -21.96 -5.47
C GLY A 28 7.51 -23.49 -5.51
N ASN A 29 6.37 -24.18 -5.45
CA ASN A 29 6.25 -25.62 -5.70
C ASN A 29 5.79 -25.89 -7.15
N LYS A 30 5.63 -27.16 -7.53
CA LYS A 30 5.18 -27.58 -8.87
C LYS A 30 3.83 -28.31 -8.76
N LEU A 31 2.86 -27.64 -8.15
CA LEU A 31 1.52 -28.22 -8.00
C LEU A 31 0.89 -28.38 -9.38
N THR A 32 -0.07 -29.30 -9.51
CA THR A 32 -0.85 -29.52 -10.74
C THR A 32 -2.34 -29.53 -10.41
N GLY A 33 -3.19 -29.27 -11.40
CA GLY A 33 -4.65 -29.21 -11.24
C GLY A 33 -5.16 -28.09 -10.31
N ASN A 34 -6.44 -28.18 -9.94
CA ASN A 34 -7.17 -27.10 -9.29
C ASN A 34 -6.95 -27.07 -7.77
N VAL A 35 -7.05 -25.87 -7.19
CA VAL A 35 -7.16 -25.72 -5.74
C VAL A 35 -8.51 -26.32 -5.30
N PRO A 36 -8.53 -27.27 -4.35
CA PRO A 36 -9.76 -27.97 -3.99
C PRO A 36 -10.70 -27.04 -3.21
N ASN A 37 -11.99 -27.10 -3.51
CA ASN A 37 -13.03 -26.31 -2.84
C ASN A 37 -13.14 -26.58 -1.33
N SER A 38 -12.62 -27.73 -0.88
CA SER A 38 -12.49 -28.07 0.54
C SER A 38 -11.52 -27.15 1.30
N ILE A 39 -10.80 -26.25 0.62
CA ILE A 39 -10.07 -25.15 1.28
C ILE A 39 -10.96 -24.29 2.19
N SER A 40 -12.27 -24.26 1.92
CA SER A 40 -13.29 -23.63 2.76
C SER A 40 -13.40 -24.25 4.17
N ASN A 41 -12.98 -25.51 4.36
CA ASN A 41 -12.97 -26.17 5.67
C ASN A 41 -11.89 -25.59 6.61
N ALA A 42 -10.89 -24.89 6.07
CA ALA A 42 -9.93 -24.13 6.86
C ALA A 42 -10.56 -22.78 7.26
N SER A 43 -11.52 -22.82 8.18
CA SER A 43 -12.30 -21.63 8.60
C SER A 43 -11.45 -20.52 9.22
N MET A 44 -10.33 -20.90 9.86
CA MET A 44 -9.37 -19.96 10.45
C MET A 44 -8.30 -19.45 9.46
N LEU A 45 -8.39 -19.80 8.17
CA LEU A 45 -7.39 -19.43 7.19
C LEU A 45 -7.29 -17.90 7.03
N GLN A 46 -6.10 -17.37 7.24
CA GLN A 46 -5.75 -15.96 7.14
C GLN A 46 -4.90 -15.66 5.91
N ILE A 47 -4.03 -16.58 5.51
CA ILE A 47 -3.08 -16.38 4.42
C ILE A 47 -3.09 -17.61 3.51
N LEU A 48 -3.38 -17.39 2.24
CA LEU A 48 -3.18 -18.33 1.15
C LEU A 48 -2.10 -17.80 0.22
N ASP A 49 -1.00 -18.52 0.09
CA ASP A 49 0.09 -18.18 -0.81
C ASP A 49 0.41 -19.36 -1.74
N LEU A 50 -0.02 -19.21 -2.98
CA LEU A 50 0.16 -20.17 -4.08
C LEU A 50 1.06 -19.57 -5.17
N ALA A 51 1.77 -18.48 -4.90
CA ALA A 51 2.56 -17.79 -5.92
C ALA A 51 3.59 -18.72 -6.56
N ARG A 52 3.71 -18.68 -7.89
CA ARG A 52 4.65 -19.50 -8.67
C ARG A 52 4.55 -21.00 -8.35
N SER A 53 3.33 -21.51 -8.21
CA SER A 53 3.04 -22.90 -7.85
C SER A 53 2.34 -23.72 -8.95
N ALA A 54 2.09 -23.10 -10.11
CA ALA A 54 1.58 -23.73 -11.35
C ALA A 54 0.29 -24.58 -11.22
N THR A 55 -0.75 -24.07 -10.57
CA THR A 55 -2.10 -24.67 -10.57
C THR A 55 -2.85 -24.37 -11.87
N ASP A 56 -3.61 -25.32 -12.41
CA ASP A 56 -4.35 -25.16 -13.67
C ASP A 56 -5.46 -24.07 -13.60
N HIS A 57 -5.25 -23.03 -14.42
CA HIS A 57 -6.17 -22.26 -15.27
C HIS A 57 -7.53 -21.69 -14.80
N GLU A 58 -8.01 -21.85 -13.55
CA GLU A 58 -9.30 -21.25 -13.16
C GLU A 58 -9.35 -20.57 -11.79
N TRP A 59 -10.15 -19.50 -11.74
CA TRP A 59 -10.42 -18.72 -10.54
C TRP A 59 -11.46 -19.34 -9.59
N THR A 60 -11.95 -20.55 -9.89
CA THR A 60 -13.07 -21.21 -9.19
C THR A 60 -12.90 -21.31 -7.68
N PHE A 61 -11.66 -21.46 -7.21
CA PHE A 61 -11.34 -21.54 -5.79
C PHE A 61 -11.71 -20.27 -4.99
N LEU A 62 -11.80 -19.09 -5.63
CA LEU A 62 -12.19 -17.86 -4.92
C LEU A 62 -13.61 -17.93 -4.36
N SER A 63 -14.51 -18.69 -5.01
CA SER A 63 -15.88 -18.90 -4.52
C SER A 63 -15.88 -19.61 -3.16
N SER A 64 -15.04 -20.65 -3.02
CA SER A 64 -14.88 -21.41 -1.78
C SER A 64 -14.23 -20.59 -0.67
N LEU A 65 -13.31 -19.68 -1.02
CA LEU A 65 -12.67 -18.79 -0.06
C LEU A 65 -13.63 -17.77 0.56
N ALA A 66 -14.81 -17.54 -0.01
CA ALA A 66 -15.84 -16.69 0.60
C ALA A 66 -16.24 -17.16 2.01
N ASN A 67 -16.12 -18.46 2.28
CA ASN A 67 -16.41 -19.03 3.59
C ASN A 67 -15.28 -18.82 4.62
N CYS A 68 -14.07 -18.46 4.18
CA CYS A 68 -12.92 -18.18 5.05
C CYS A 68 -12.99 -16.74 5.58
N ARG A 69 -13.80 -16.51 6.62
CA ARG A 69 -14.05 -15.16 7.18
C ARG A 69 -12.81 -14.45 7.72
N HIS A 70 -11.77 -15.20 8.06
CA HIS A 70 -10.51 -14.67 8.57
C HIS A 70 -9.47 -14.40 7.48
N LEU A 71 -9.78 -14.67 6.20
CA LEU A 71 -8.83 -14.57 5.10
C LEU A 71 -8.46 -13.13 4.80
N ARG A 72 -7.17 -12.80 4.92
CA ARG A 72 -6.64 -11.44 4.75
C ARG A 72 -5.77 -11.30 3.52
N LYS A 73 -5.05 -12.37 3.15
CA LYS A 73 -4.08 -12.34 2.07
C LYS A 73 -4.27 -13.52 1.14
N ILE A 74 -4.36 -13.21 -0.16
CA ILE A 74 -4.28 -14.17 -1.26
C ILE A 74 -3.12 -13.75 -2.14
N ALA A 75 -2.20 -14.68 -2.41
CA ALA A 75 -1.13 -14.50 -3.37
C ALA A 75 -1.12 -15.64 -4.38
N VAL A 76 -1.27 -15.30 -5.65
CA VAL A 76 -1.28 -16.22 -6.80
C VAL A 76 -0.35 -15.76 -7.93
N SER A 77 0.47 -14.74 -7.66
CA SER A 77 1.39 -14.15 -8.64
C SER A 77 2.26 -15.19 -9.35
N GLY A 78 2.45 -15.02 -10.66
CA GLY A 78 3.31 -15.89 -11.46
C GLY A 78 2.76 -17.29 -11.70
N ASN A 79 1.43 -17.45 -11.65
CA ASN A 79 0.73 -18.67 -12.09
C ASN A 79 -0.04 -18.37 -13.39
N PRO A 80 -0.16 -19.32 -14.34
CA PRO A 80 -0.90 -19.14 -15.58
C PRO A 80 -2.41 -19.20 -15.34
N LEU A 81 -2.94 -18.28 -14.54
CA LEU A 81 -4.37 -18.15 -14.25
C LEU A 81 -5.04 -17.39 -15.41
N SER A 82 -5.03 -18.05 -16.57
CA SER A 82 -5.64 -17.55 -17.80
C SER A 82 -7.12 -17.22 -17.59
N GLY A 83 -7.61 -16.19 -18.28
CA GLY A 83 -9.04 -15.85 -18.30
C GLY A 83 -9.40 -14.64 -17.45
N VAL A 84 -10.70 -14.40 -17.35
CA VAL A 84 -11.26 -13.20 -16.71
C VAL A 84 -11.38 -13.43 -15.21
N LEU A 85 -10.90 -12.45 -14.44
CA LEU A 85 -11.09 -12.45 -13.00
C LEU A 85 -12.61 -12.39 -12.71
N PRO A 86 -13.15 -13.29 -11.88
CA PRO A 86 -14.59 -13.42 -11.71
C PRO A 86 -15.17 -12.43 -10.71
N THR A 87 -16.45 -12.06 -10.89
CA THR A 87 -17.18 -11.13 -10.01
C THR A 87 -17.33 -11.66 -8.58
N TYR A 88 -17.33 -12.98 -8.37
CA TYR A 88 -17.42 -13.58 -7.04
C TYR A 88 -16.22 -13.28 -6.12
N ILE A 89 -15.13 -12.68 -6.61
CA ILE A 89 -14.09 -12.08 -5.77
C ILE A 89 -14.68 -11.04 -4.78
N GLY A 90 -15.77 -10.36 -5.16
CA GLY A 90 -16.47 -9.38 -4.33
C GLY A 90 -16.94 -9.93 -2.98
N ASN A 91 -17.19 -11.24 -2.88
CA ASN A 91 -17.57 -11.90 -1.63
C ASN A 91 -16.45 -11.84 -0.57
N LEU A 92 -15.20 -11.61 -0.98
CA LEU A 92 -14.04 -11.49 -0.10
C LEU A 92 -13.83 -10.06 0.42
N SER A 93 -14.61 -9.07 -0.03
CA SER A 93 -14.45 -7.65 0.31
C SER A 93 -14.45 -7.34 1.81
N LYS A 94 -15.14 -8.15 2.61
CA LYS A 94 -15.21 -7.96 4.06
C LYS A 94 -13.93 -8.38 4.78
N SER A 95 -13.21 -9.39 4.32
CA SER A 95 -12.06 -9.97 5.03
C SER A 95 -10.71 -9.63 4.38
N LEU A 96 -10.69 -9.55 3.04
CA LEU A 96 -9.47 -9.43 2.25
C LEU A 96 -8.79 -8.06 2.44
N GLN A 97 -7.47 -8.08 2.57
CA GLN A 97 -6.61 -6.91 2.76
C GLN A 97 -5.49 -6.83 1.72
N TYR A 98 -5.11 -7.97 1.15
CA TYR A 98 -4.05 -8.09 0.16
C TYR A 98 -4.43 -9.14 -0.89
N PHE A 99 -4.39 -8.72 -2.15
CA PHE A 99 -4.59 -9.59 -3.30
C PHE A 99 -3.42 -9.39 -4.27
N TYR A 100 -2.63 -10.43 -4.49
CA TYR A 100 -1.48 -10.41 -5.39
C TYR A 100 -1.71 -11.37 -6.54
N ALA A 101 -1.92 -10.82 -7.74
CA ALA A 101 -2.15 -11.55 -8.99
C ALA A 101 -1.29 -10.99 -10.14
N SER A 102 -0.06 -10.58 -9.82
CA SER A 102 0.89 -10.06 -10.82
C SER A 102 1.39 -11.20 -11.69
N ASN A 103 1.55 -10.96 -12.99
CA ASN A 103 2.10 -11.95 -13.92
C ASN A 103 1.26 -13.23 -14.02
N CYS A 104 -0.08 -13.07 -13.98
CA CYS A 104 -1.06 -14.16 -14.02
C CYS A 104 -1.75 -14.36 -15.38
N GLU A 105 -1.29 -13.67 -16.44
CA GLU A 105 -1.92 -13.74 -17.79
C GLU A 105 -3.43 -13.42 -17.78
N LEU A 106 -3.84 -12.51 -16.88
CA LEU A 106 -5.22 -12.03 -16.75
C LEU A 106 -5.71 -11.46 -18.08
N GLN A 107 -6.88 -11.93 -18.53
CA GLN A 107 -7.54 -11.46 -19.75
C GLN A 107 -8.84 -10.72 -19.42
N GLY A 108 -9.32 -9.91 -20.36
CA GLY A 108 -10.58 -9.18 -20.22
C GLY A 108 -10.53 -7.99 -19.26
N ILE A 109 -11.71 -7.55 -18.84
CA ILE A 109 -11.88 -6.34 -18.02
C ILE A 109 -11.80 -6.72 -16.54
N ILE A 110 -11.12 -5.90 -15.74
CA ILE A 110 -11.11 -6.04 -14.29
C ILE A 110 -12.52 -5.76 -13.75
N PRO A 111 -13.14 -6.69 -12.99
CA PRO A 111 -14.48 -6.48 -12.45
C PRO A 111 -14.56 -5.29 -11.49
N MET A 112 -15.72 -4.62 -11.46
CA MET A 112 -15.99 -3.49 -10.54
C MET A 112 -15.83 -3.89 -9.07
N GLU A 113 -16.02 -5.17 -8.73
CA GLU A 113 -15.85 -5.70 -7.38
C GLU A 113 -14.42 -5.53 -6.86
N ILE A 114 -13.40 -5.58 -7.72
CA ILE A 114 -12.01 -5.28 -7.32
C ILE A 114 -11.86 -3.83 -6.92
N VAL A 115 -12.50 -2.92 -7.66
CA VAL A 115 -12.48 -1.49 -7.34
C VAL A 115 -13.10 -1.27 -5.95
N LEU A 116 -14.24 -1.91 -5.67
CA LEU A 116 -14.89 -1.86 -4.35
C LEU A 116 -14.01 -2.43 -3.23
N ILE A 117 -13.30 -3.53 -3.47
CA ILE A 117 -12.36 -4.12 -2.51
C ILE A 117 -11.22 -3.15 -2.21
N VAL A 118 -10.60 -2.57 -3.25
CA VAL A 118 -9.53 -1.58 -3.09
C VAL A 118 -10.03 -0.37 -2.30
N LEU A 119 -11.20 0.18 -2.65
CA LEU A 119 -11.81 1.30 -1.92
C LEU A 119 -12.08 0.95 -0.45
N THR A 120 -12.58 -0.26 -0.16
CA THR A 120 -12.82 -0.74 1.20
C THR A 120 -11.53 -0.85 2.00
N ILE A 121 -10.46 -1.35 1.38
CA ILE A 121 -9.13 -1.45 1.99
C ILE A 121 -8.57 -0.04 2.27
N MET A 122 -8.68 0.87 1.31
CA MET A 122 -8.25 2.25 1.45
C MET A 122 -9.02 2.95 2.57
N TYR A 123 -10.35 2.78 2.61
CA TYR A 123 -11.20 3.32 3.66
C TYR A 123 -10.81 2.80 5.04
N ARG A 124 -10.59 1.49 5.19
CA ARG A 124 -10.14 0.88 6.47
C ARG A 124 -8.75 1.34 6.89
N ARG A 125 -7.83 1.50 5.93
CA ARG A 125 -6.50 2.05 6.20
C ARG A 125 -6.60 3.49 6.69
N CYS A 126 -7.44 4.31 6.05
CA CYS A 126 -7.73 5.67 6.49
C CYS A 126 -8.37 5.70 7.88
N GLN A 127 -9.33 4.82 8.17
CA GLN A 127 -9.99 4.76 9.48
C GLN A 127 -9.05 4.33 10.61
N ARG A 128 -8.21 3.30 10.39
CA ARG A 128 -7.22 2.87 11.40
C ARG A 128 -6.21 3.97 11.70
N ARG A 129 -5.83 4.77 10.70
CA ARG A 129 -5.00 5.97 10.92
C ARG A 129 -5.67 6.99 11.86
N SER A 130 -7.00 7.02 11.95
CA SER A 130 -7.73 7.92 12.86
C SER A 130 -7.94 7.36 14.28
N THR A 131 -7.85 6.04 14.50
CA THR A 131 -8.20 5.41 15.79
C THR A 131 -7.01 4.86 16.60
N THR A 132 -5.79 4.90 16.07
CA THR A 132 -4.58 4.36 16.75
C THR A 132 -3.79 5.42 17.53
N LEU A 133 -4.49 6.35 18.21
CA LEU A 133 -3.89 7.26 19.20
C LEU A 133 -4.21 6.71 20.59
N PRO A 134 -3.24 6.11 21.32
CA PRO A 134 -3.45 5.79 22.72
C PRO A 134 -3.55 7.10 23.50
N ILE A 135 -4.70 7.26 24.14
CA ILE A 135 -4.97 8.27 25.15
C ILE A 135 -4.03 8.00 26.33
N LYS A 136 -2.98 8.81 26.48
CA LYS A 136 -2.38 9.11 27.78
C LYS A 136 -1.61 10.42 27.72
N ASP A 137 -2.23 11.44 28.31
CA ASP A 137 -1.66 12.66 28.90
C ASP A 137 -0.29 13.14 28.41
N ASP A 138 -0.30 13.77 27.23
CA ASP A 138 0.52 14.96 26.99
C ASP A 138 -0.35 15.98 26.22
N LEU A 139 -1.35 16.49 26.93
CA LEU A 139 -2.14 17.65 26.54
C LEU A 139 -1.18 18.83 26.39
N LEU A 140 -0.78 19.17 25.15
CA LEU A 140 -0.79 20.54 24.58
C LEU A 140 -0.17 20.69 23.19
N SER A 141 0.62 19.74 22.65
CA SER A 141 1.33 19.94 21.36
C SER A 141 0.84 19.11 20.16
N LEU A 142 -0.15 18.25 20.32
CA LEU A 142 -0.68 17.37 19.25
C LEU A 142 -2.17 17.61 18.96
N LYS A 143 -2.63 18.86 19.15
CA LYS A 143 -3.93 19.29 18.62
C LYS A 143 -3.84 19.33 17.09
N THR A 144 -4.30 18.25 16.46
CA THR A 144 -4.71 18.14 15.05
C THR A 144 -3.62 18.39 14.01
N LEU A 145 -3.08 17.32 13.40
CA LEU A 145 -2.55 17.40 12.03
C LEU A 145 -3.68 17.93 11.13
N ARG A 146 -3.74 19.23 10.92
CA ARG A 146 -4.73 19.90 10.07
C ARG A 146 -4.55 19.36 8.66
N ARG A 147 -5.54 18.61 8.16
CA ARG A 147 -5.59 18.18 6.76
C ARG A 147 -5.75 19.42 5.88
N ILE A 148 -4.71 19.79 5.13
CA ILE A 148 -4.70 20.97 4.25
C ILE A 148 -5.24 20.55 2.87
N SER A 149 -6.13 21.36 2.28
CA SER A 149 -6.65 21.14 0.93
C SER A 149 -5.65 21.56 -0.15
N GLN A 150 -5.72 20.93 -1.33
CA GLN A 150 -4.87 21.25 -2.47
C GLN A 150 -4.95 22.73 -2.87
N ALA A 151 -6.14 23.33 -2.85
CA ALA A 151 -6.32 24.76 -3.14
C ALA A 151 -5.51 25.66 -2.19
N LYS A 152 -5.45 25.29 -0.90
CA LYS A 152 -4.67 26.03 0.09
C LYS A 152 -3.16 25.85 -0.09
N LEU A 153 -2.71 24.67 -0.51
CA LEU A 153 -1.29 24.44 -0.85
C LEU A 153 -0.89 25.14 -2.14
N SER A 154 -1.74 25.12 -3.16
CA SER A 154 -1.52 25.85 -4.42
C SER A 154 -1.37 27.34 -4.15
N GLY A 155 -2.26 27.94 -3.34
CA GLY A 155 -2.12 29.34 -2.92
C GLY A 155 -0.84 29.61 -2.10
N ALA A 156 -0.44 28.67 -1.22
CA ALA A 156 0.78 28.81 -0.42
C ALA A 156 2.07 28.69 -1.25
N ALA A 157 2.03 27.98 -2.38
CA ALA A 157 3.17 27.75 -3.27
C ALA A 157 3.13 28.61 -4.55
N ASN A 158 2.30 29.66 -4.59
CA ASN A 158 2.06 30.49 -5.79
C ASN A 158 1.79 29.65 -7.05
N GLY A 159 0.94 28.64 -6.95
CA GLY A 159 0.59 27.77 -8.07
C GLY A 159 1.64 26.72 -8.44
N PHE A 160 2.65 26.48 -7.60
CA PHE A 160 3.78 25.57 -7.87
C PHE A 160 4.65 26.02 -9.05
N GLU A 161 4.89 27.33 -9.16
CA GLU A 161 5.82 27.89 -10.15
C GLU A 161 7.26 27.35 -9.99
N GLU A 162 7.98 27.25 -11.10
CA GLU A 162 9.38 26.78 -11.13
C GLU A 162 10.32 27.69 -10.30
N SER A 163 9.99 28.97 -10.16
CA SER A 163 10.72 29.94 -9.35
C SER A 163 10.83 29.55 -7.87
N ASN A 164 9.87 28.75 -7.38
CA ASN A 164 9.81 28.27 -5.99
C ASN A 164 10.28 26.82 -5.85
N MET A 165 10.79 26.20 -6.92
CA MET A 165 11.29 24.83 -6.87
C MET A 165 12.61 24.76 -6.11
N LEU A 166 12.63 23.96 -5.05
CA LEU A 166 13.82 23.69 -4.22
C LEU A 166 14.61 22.48 -4.73
N GLY A 167 13.95 21.58 -5.46
CA GLY A 167 14.61 20.44 -6.08
C GLY A 167 13.64 19.49 -6.77
N SER A 168 14.18 18.66 -7.66
CA SER A 168 13.47 17.59 -8.35
C SER A 168 14.14 16.25 -8.03
N GLY A 169 13.33 15.21 -7.85
CA GLY A 169 13.80 13.86 -7.61
C GLY A 169 13.01 12.85 -8.42
N SER A 170 13.38 11.57 -8.31
CA SER A 170 12.77 10.48 -9.08
C SER A 170 11.26 10.30 -8.86
N PHE A 171 10.73 10.78 -7.73
CA PHE A 171 9.33 10.59 -7.33
C PHE A 171 8.52 11.89 -7.25
N GLY A 172 9.09 13.03 -7.65
CA GLY A 172 8.38 14.30 -7.63
C GLY A 172 9.28 15.52 -7.41
N TYR A 173 8.66 16.60 -6.99
CA TYR A 173 9.26 17.93 -6.90
C TYR A 173 9.09 18.47 -5.49
N VAL A 174 10.05 19.26 -5.02
CA VAL A 174 9.98 19.96 -3.74
C VAL A 174 9.91 21.45 -4.02
N TYR A 175 8.92 22.12 -3.42
CA TYR A 175 8.70 23.55 -3.56
C TYR A 175 8.81 24.26 -2.22
N LYS A 176 9.23 25.53 -2.23
CA LYS A 176 9.08 26.43 -1.09
C LYS A 176 7.65 26.97 -1.09
N GLY A 177 7.00 26.97 0.07
CA GLY A 177 5.68 27.55 0.26
C GLY A 177 5.59 28.38 1.53
N ARG A 178 4.60 29.28 1.58
CA ARG A 178 4.25 30.06 2.77
C ARG A 178 2.78 29.87 3.08
N LEU A 179 2.49 29.27 4.23
CA LEU A 179 1.11 29.04 4.68
C LEU A 179 0.44 30.35 5.12
N SER A 180 -0.89 30.32 5.23
CA SER A 180 -1.72 31.49 5.57
C SER A 180 -1.42 32.12 6.95
N ASP A 181 -0.77 31.37 7.83
CA ASP A 181 -0.31 31.79 9.16
C ASP A 181 1.12 32.38 9.14
N GLY A 182 1.74 32.50 7.96
CA GLY A 182 3.09 33.03 7.78
C GLY A 182 4.20 31.99 7.91
N MET A 183 3.88 30.72 8.18
CA MET A 183 4.87 29.64 8.31
C MET A 183 5.48 29.29 6.96
N GLU A 184 6.81 29.26 6.88
CA GLU A 184 7.55 28.78 5.70
C GLU A 184 7.68 27.25 5.72
N VAL A 185 7.37 26.61 4.60
CA VAL A 185 7.29 25.15 4.49
C VAL A 185 7.94 24.64 3.20
N SER A 186 8.43 23.41 3.25
CA SER A 186 8.83 22.63 2.07
C SER A 186 7.67 21.72 1.67
N ILE A 187 7.22 21.80 0.42
CA ILE A 187 6.09 21.02 -0.10
C ILE A 187 6.63 20.04 -1.13
N LYS A 188 6.69 18.75 -0.77
CA LYS A 188 7.06 17.68 -1.70
C LYS A 188 5.81 17.16 -2.42
N VAL A 189 5.67 17.48 -3.70
CA VAL A 189 4.58 17.02 -4.58
C VAL A 189 5.03 15.78 -5.33
N PHE A 190 4.24 14.71 -5.26
CA PHE A 190 4.57 13.43 -5.90
C PHE A 190 4.05 13.36 -7.33
N ASN A 191 4.88 12.88 -8.26
CA ASN A 191 4.44 12.63 -9.63
C ASN A 191 3.68 11.31 -9.72
N LEU A 192 2.34 11.37 -9.70
CA LEU A 192 1.48 10.18 -9.72
C LEU A 192 1.48 9.41 -11.05
N GLN A 193 2.05 9.99 -12.12
CA GLN A 193 2.24 9.29 -13.40
C GLN A 193 3.46 8.35 -13.37
N THR A 194 4.35 8.48 -12.37
CA THR A 194 5.52 7.62 -12.21
C THR A 194 5.14 6.31 -11.51
N GLU A 195 5.44 5.18 -12.15
CA GLU A 195 5.21 3.85 -11.58
C GLU A 195 5.91 3.72 -10.21
N GLY A 196 5.14 3.44 -9.16
CA GLY A 196 5.66 3.35 -7.79
C GLY A 196 5.57 4.63 -6.95
N ALA A 197 5.17 5.79 -7.49
CA ALA A 197 5.01 7.03 -6.71
C ALA A 197 3.99 6.91 -5.56
N PHE A 198 2.91 6.15 -5.77
CA PHE A 198 1.95 5.83 -4.71
C PHE A 198 2.59 5.04 -3.56
N ARG A 199 3.46 4.05 -3.87
CA ARG A 199 4.21 3.30 -2.86
C ARG A 199 5.24 4.20 -2.17
N SER A 200 5.92 5.06 -2.91
CA SER A 200 6.88 6.03 -2.34
C SER A 200 6.20 6.97 -1.35
N PHE A 201 5.02 7.49 -1.67
CA PHE A 201 4.25 8.33 -0.75
C PHE A 201 3.87 7.59 0.54
N ASP A 202 3.33 6.37 0.41
CA ASP A 202 2.92 5.60 1.59
C ASP A 202 4.11 5.17 2.45
N ILE A 203 5.25 4.81 1.83
CA ILE A 203 6.49 4.44 2.54
C ILE A 203 7.11 5.66 3.24
N GLU A 204 7.19 6.80 2.56
CA GLU A 204 7.79 8.03 3.11
C GLU A 204 6.93 8.61 4.23
N TRP A 205 5.60 8.58 4.10
CA TRP A 205 4.68 8.93 5.18
C TRP A 205 4.81 8.00 6.38
N ASP A 206 4.87 6.69 6.17
CA ASP A 206 4.97 5.68 7.24
C ASP A 206 6.32 5.74 7.97
N ALA A 207 7.40 5.98 7.25
CA ALA A 207 8.73 6.19 7.84
C ALA A 207 8.76 7.47 8.68
N MET A 208 8.24 8.58 8.17
CA MET A 208 8.39 9.89 8.82
C MET A 208 7.41 10.13 9.97
N HIS A 209 6.27 9.43 10.00
CA HIS A 209 5.34 9.49 11.14
C HIS A 209 5.91 8.87 12.43
N ASN A 210 6.79 7.88 12.30
CA ASN A 210 7.37 7.14 13.42
C ASN A 210 8.76 7.68 13.85
N ILE A 211 9.35 8.59 13.08
CA ILE A 211 10.68 9.13 13.36
C ILE A 211 10.55 10.43 14.17
N VAL A 212 10.84 10.35 15.46
CA VAL A 212 11.01 11.52 16.33
C VAL A 212 12.49 11.67 16.64
N HIS A 213 13.22 12.41 15.81
CA HIS A 213 14.64 12.70 16.01
C HIS A 213 14.91 14.19 15.85
N ARG A 214 15.81 14.75 16.67
CA ARG A 214 16.12 16.19 16.70
C ARG A 214 16.68 16.73 15.37
N ASN A 215 17.26 15.85 14.55
CA ASN A 215 17.94 16.21 13.30
C ASN A 215 17.21 15.77 12.03
N ILE A 216 15.94 15.36 12.12
CA ILE A 216 15.14 14.94 10.96
C ILE A 216 14.03 15.95 10.73
N VAL A 217 13.88 16.39 9.47
CA VAL A 217 12.87 17.38 9.07
C VAL A 217 11.48 16.86 9.45
N LYS A 218 10.78 17.60 10.30
CA LYS A 218 9.46 17.21 10.79
C LYS A 218 8.43 17.40 9.67
N VAL A 219 7.58 16.38 9.51
CA VAL A 219 6.39 16.47 8.66
C VAL A 219 5.33 17.26 9.43
N ILE A 220 4.91 18.38 8.86
CA ILE A 220 3.87 19.25 9.43
C ILE A 220 2.49 18.70 9.10
N THR A 221 2.26 18.25 7.86
CA THR A 221 0.97 17.68 7.40
C THR A 221 1.09 17.04 6.01
N CYS A 222 0.02 16.42 5.52
CA CYS A 222 -0.07 15.91 4.15
C CYS A 222 -1.36 16.37 3.45
N CYS A 223 -1.29 16.43 2.12
CA CYS A 223 -2.44 16.51 1.24
C CYS A 223 -2.53 15.23 0.42
N SER A 224 -3.70 14.58 0.43
CA SER A 224 -3.96 13.38 -0.36
C SER A 224 -5.35 13.48 -0.98
N SER A 225 -5.35 13.64 -2.31
CA SER A 225 -6.47 13.56 -3.23
C SER A 225 -6.24 12.40 -4.21
N VAL A 226 -7.20 12.17 -5.11
CA VAL A 226 -7.14 11.06 -6.10
C VAL A 226 -6.01 11.28 -7.12
N ASP A 227 -5.78 12.52 -7.49
CA ASP A 227 -4.88 13.02 -8.54
C ASP A 227 -3.74 13.90 -8.00
N PHE A 228 -3.73 14.17 -6.70
CA PHE A 228 -2.73 15.02 -6.07
C PHE A 228 -2.28 14.47 -4.72
N LYS A 229 -0.97 14.28 -4.56
CA LYS A 229 -0.38 13.89 -3.27
C LYS A 229 0.81 14.78 -2.96
N ALA A 230 0.82 15.34 -1.75
CA ALA A 230 1.92 16.17 -1.28
C ALA A 230 2.20 15.98 0.22
N LEU A 231 3.47 16.09 0.60
CA LEU A 231 3.92 16.17 1.99
C LEU A 231 4.38 17.59 2.29
N VAL A 232 3.95 18.13 3.44
CA VAL A 232 4.33 19.45 3.92
C VAL A 232 5.27 19.27 5.09
N LEU A 233 6.45 19.84 4.97
CA LEU A 233 7.60 19.65 5.84
C LEU A 233 8.06 21.02 6.37
N ASP A 234 8.70 21.04 7.53
CA ASP A 234 9.38 22.24 8.01
C ASP A 234 10.44 22.67 7.00
N TYR A 235 10.41 23.94 6.60
CA TYR A 235 11.47 24.52 5.79
C TYR A 235 12.68 24.78 6.68
N THR A 236 13.81 24.13 6.38
CA THR A 236 15.07 24.40 7.09
C THR A 236 16.00 25.21 6.18
N PHE A 237 16.48 26.34 6.69
CA PHE A 237 17.25 27.34 5.93
C PHE A 237 18.64 26.84 5.45
N ASN A 238 19.11 25.69 5.94
CA ASN A 238 20.48 25.21 5.75
C ASN A 238 20.73 24.50 4.40
N GLY A 239 19.83 24.61 3.44
CA GLY A 239 19.96 23.95 2.13
C GLY A 239 19.72 22.44 2.20
N ASN A 240 19.77 21.78 1.04
CA ASN A 240 19.65 20.32 0.95
C ASN A 240 21.02 19.63 1.17
N LEU A 241 21.00 18.33 1.48
CA LEU A 241 22.23 17.55 1.69
C LEU A 241 23.18 17.59 0.47
N GLU A 242 22.62 17.72 -0.74
CA GLU A 242 23.34 17.84 -1.99
C GLU A 242 24.15 19.15 -2.07
N GLN A 243 23.58 20.27 -1.63
CA GLN A 243 24.27 21.56 -1.51
C GLN A 243 25.35 21.52 -0.43
N TRP A 244 25.16 20.75 0.64
CA TRP A 244 26.19 20.55 1.66
C TRP A 244 27.35 19.67 1.16
N LEU A 245 27.03 18.58 0.46
CA LEU A 245 28.02 17.66 -0.12
C LEU A 245 28.82 18.28 -1.27
N HIS A 246 28.24 19.23 -2.00
CA HIS A 246 28.87 19.92 -3.14
C HIS A 246 29.23 21.38 -2.86
N SER A 247 29.05 21.87 -1.62
CA SER A 247 29.61 23.16 -1.24
C SER A 247 31.13 23.04 -1.29
N LYS A 248 31.77 23.83 -2.15
CA LYS A 248 33.24 23.95 -2.23
C LYS A 248 33.76 24.67 -0.98
N ASN A 249 33.65 24.04 0.17
CA ASN A 249 34.38 24.38 1.37
C ASN A 249 34.71 23.11 2.14
N CYS A 250 36.00 22.97 2.47
CA CYS A 250 36.68 21.92 3.21
C CYS A 250 37.22 20.78 2.31
N PHE A 251 38.52 20.67 2.04
CA PHE A 251 39.67 21.13 2.83
C PHE A 251 40.26 22.49 2.42
#